data_AF-A0A7X3NQE2-F1
#
_entry.id   AF-A0A7X3NQE2-F1
#
_cell.length_a   1.000
_cell.length_b   1.000
_cell.length_c   1.000
_cell.angle_alpha   90.00
_cell.angle_beta   90.00
_cell.angle_gamma   90.00
#
_symmetry.space_group_name_H-M   'P 1'
#
loop_
_entity.id
_entity.type
_entity.pdbx_description
1 polymer ?
#
loop_
_entity_poly.entity_id
_entity_poly.type
_entity_poly.pdbx_seq_one_letter_code
_entity_poly.pdbx_strand_id
1 'polypeptide(L)' 'MISNANWRILEKTNRMLALNWEALKRARATEDKHTIKMAEMNYFQALQSVIVSTQNAVAQQTISTLSK' A
#
# COMPACT_ATOMS: atom_id res chain seq x y z
N MET A 1 18.53 9.28 -3.86
CA MET A 1 17.54 10.16 -3.20
C MET A 1 16.18 9.92 -3.85
N ILE A 2 15.15 9.56 -3.09
CA ILE A 2 13.80 9.32 -3.62
C ILE A 2 13.24 10.65 -4.17
N SER A 3 12.64 10.63 -5.36
CA SER A 3 12.02 11.83 -5.93
C SER A 3 10.80 12.26 -5.09
N ASN A 4 10.48 13.56 -5.06
CA ASN A 4 9.28 14.05 -4.34
C ASN A 4 7.98 13.38 -4.85
N ALA A 5 7.93 13.03 -6.14
CA ALA A 5 6.82 12.27 -6.72
C ALA A 5 6.72 10.86 -6.12
N ASN A 6 7.84 10.13 -6.04
CA ASN A 6 7.89 8.80 -5.46
C ASN A 6 7.57 8.83 -3.95
N TRP A 7 8.02 9.86 -3.24
CA TRP A 7 7.68 10.06 -1.83
C TRP A 7 6.17 10.24 -1.62
N ARG A 8 5.50 11.09 -2.43
CA ARG A 8 4.04 11.28 -2.36
C ARG A 8 3.26 10.00 -2.67
N ILE A 9 3.74 9.19 -3.61
CA ILE A 9 3.13 7.88 -3.93
C ILE A 9 3.26 6.92 -2.73
N LEU A 10 4.44 6.86 -2.11
CA LEU A 10 4.66 6.03 -0.90
C LEU A 10 3.80 6.50 0.26
N GLU A 11 3.73 7.81 0.51
CA GLU A 11 2.90 8.39 1.58
C GLU A 11 1.42 8.05 1.38
N LYS A 12 0.89 8.24 0.16
CA LYS A 12 -0.51 7.93 -0.17
C LYS A 12 -0.82 6.45 0.02
N THR A 13 0.05 5.56 -0.47
CA THR A 13 -0.18 4.12 -0.40
C THR A 13 -0.03 3.58 1.03
N ASN A 14 0.93 4.11 1.80
CA ASN A 14 1.07 3.79 3.22
C ASN A 14 -0.15 4.25 4.05
N ARG A 15 -0.67 5.46 3.79
CA ARG A 15 -1.91 5.93 4.44
C ARG A 15 -3.10 5.03 4.11
N MET A 16 -3.22 4.58 2.86
CA MET A 16 -4.26 3.64 2.45
C MET A 16 -4.12 2.30 3.17
N LEU A 17 -2.91 1.77 3.30
CA LEU A 17 -2.64 0.54 4.05
C LEU A 17 -3.04 0.67 5.52
N ALA A 18 -2.65 1.76 6.18
CA ALA A 18 -2.99 2.03 7.57
C ALA A 18 -4.52 2.09 7.78
N LEU A 19 -5.25 2.76 6.89
CA LEU A 19 -6.72 2.83 6.97
C LEU A 19 -7.37 1.45 6.82
N ASN A 20 -6.88 0.61 5.89
CA ASN A 20 -7.39 -0.75 5.72
C ASN A 20 -7.04 -1.65 6.92
N TRP A 21 -5.88 -1.46 7.54
CA TRP A 21 -5.51 -2.16 8.77
C TRP A 21 -6.47 -1.83 9.92
N GLU A 22 -6.76 -0.55 10.13
CA GLU A 22 -7.72 -0.12 11.15
C GLU A 22 -9.15 -0.62 10.85
N ALA A 23 -9.53 -0.73 9.58
CA ALA A 23 -10.81 -1.33 9.18
C ALA A 23 -10.85 -2.83 9.49
N LEU A 24 -9.76 -3.56 9.21
CA LEU A 24 -9.66 -4.99 9.53
C LEU A 24 -9.71 -5.27 11.03
N LYS A 25 -9.01 -4.48 11.85
CA LYS A 25 -9.10 -4.60 13.31
C LYS A 25 -10.53 -4.40 13.81
N ARG A 26 -11.24 -3.39 13.29
CA ARG A 26 -12.65 -3.15 13.62
C ARG A 26 -13.55 -4.30 13.17
N ALA A 27 -13.36 -4.81 11.95
CA ALA A 27 -14.11 -5.97 11.45
C ALA A 27 -13.93 -7.20 12.33
N ARG A 28 -12.69 -7.49 12.79
CA ARG A 28 -12.41 -8.61 13.70
C ARG A 28 -13.09 -8.49 15.05
N ALA A 29 -13.36 -7.28 15.52
CA ALA A 29 -14.12 -7.06 16.75
C ALA A 29 -15.63 -7.34 16.61
N THR A 30 -16.16 -7.46 15.38
CA THR A 30 -17.59 -7.72 15.14
C THR A 30 -17.96 -9.20 15.09
N GLU A 31 -16.97 -10.11 15.04
CA GLU A 31 -17.14 -11.56 14.87
C GLU A 31 -17.92 -12.03 13.63
N ASP A 32 -18.38 -11.10 12.77
CA ASP A 32 -19.01 -11.43 11.49
C ASP A 32 -17.99 -11.91 10.46
N LYS A 33 -18.05 -13.21 10.14
CA LYS A 33 -17.15 -13.86 9.19
C LYS A 33 -17.16 -13.22 7.81
N HIS A 34 -18.31 -12.71 7.34
CA HIS A 34 -18.38 -12.08 6.03
C HIS A 34 -17.65 -10.73 6.01
N THR A 35 -17.95 -9.87 6.98
CA THR A 35 -17.27 -8.57 7.15
C THR A 35 -15.76 -8.73 7.36
N ILE A 36 -15.33 -9.72 8.15
CA ILE A 36 -13.91 -10.02 8.34
C ILE A 36 -13.25 -10.38 7.00
N LYS A 37 -13.84 -11.29 6.23
CA LYS A 37 -13.28 -11.72 4.94
C LYS A 37 -13.15 -10.56 3.95
N MET A 38 -14.16 -9.69 3.86
CA MET A 38 -14.10 -8.50 3.01
C MET A 38 -13.00 -7.53 3.46
N ALA A 39 -12.86 -7.30 4.76
CA ALA A 39 -11.81 -6.44 5.30
C ALA A 39 -10.41 -7.02 5.07
N GLU A 40 -10.24 -8.34 5.18
CA GLU A 40 -8.98 -9.03 4.86
C GLU A 40 -8.61 -8.87 3.40
N MET A 41 -9.56 -9.08 2.47
CA MET A 41 -9.32 -8.87 1.03
C MET A 41 -8.88 -7.44 0.73
N ASN A 42 -9.56 -6.44 1.31
CA ASN A 42 -9.21 -5.03 1.12
C ASN A 42 -7.81 -4.71 1.67
N TYR A 43 -7.46 -5.26 2.83
CA TYR A 43 -6.12 -5.13 3.41
C TYR A 43 -5.04 -5.75 2.53
N PHE A 44 -5.27 -6.96 1.98
CA PHE A 44 -4.33 -7.60 1.07
C PHE A 44 -4.14 -6.83 -0.23
N GLN A 45 -5.21 -6.28 -0.81
CA GLN A 45 -5.13 -5.42 -2.00
C GLN A 45 -4.32 -4.14 -1.72
N ALA A 46 -4.49 -3.54 -0.53
CA ALA A 46 -3.71 -2.39 -0.12
C ALA A 46 -2.21 -2.72 0.04
N LEU A 47 -1.88 -3.87 0.62
CA LEU A 47 -0.51 -4.38 0.71
C LEU A 47 0.14 -4.55 -0.67
N GLN A 48 -0.58 -5.20 -1.59
CA GLN A 48 -0.09 -5.40 -2.96
C GLN A 48 0.17 -4.06 -3.67
N SER A 49 -0.71 -3.07 -3.46
CA SER A 49 -0.55 -1.74 -4.03
C SER A 49 0.69 -1.01 -3.51
N VAL A 50 1.03 -1.15 -2.22
CA VAL A 50 2.26 -0.61 -1.64
C VAL A 50 3.49 -1.26 -2.26
N ILE A 51 3.49 -2.59 -2.41
CA ILE A 51 4.61 -3.34 -3.01
C ILE A 51 4.84 -2.87 -4.45
N VAL A 52 3.80 -2.85 -5.28
CA VAL A 52 3.90 -2.43 -6.69
C VAL A 52 4.39 -0.97 -6.79
N SER A 53 3.85 -0.09 -5.96
CA SER A 53 4.26 1.32 -5.95
C SER A 53 5.71 1.51 -5.54
N THR A 54 6.19 0.71 -4.57
CA THR A 54 7.58 0.73 -4.12
C THR A 54 8.51 0.19 -5.21
N GLN A 55 8.16 -0.93 -5.84
CA GLN A 55 8.94 -1.50 -6.94
C GLN A 55 9.04 -0.54 -8.13
N ASN A 56 7.93 0.11 -8.50
CA ASN A 56 7.91 1.11 -9.57
C ASN A 56 8.80 2.31 -9.24
N ALA A 57 8.77 2.80 -7.99
CA ALA A 57 9.60 3.91 -7.55
C ALA A 57 11.11 3.56 -7.63
N VAL A 58 11.49 2.34 -7.27
CA VAL A 58 12.88 1.85 -7.36
C VAL A 58 13.30 1.69 -8.82
N ALA A 59 12.48 1.07 -9.67
CA ALA A 59 12.80 0.84 -11.08
C ALA A 59 12.99 2.16 -11.86
N GLN A 60 12.13 3.16 -11.62
CA GLN A 60 12.27 4.49 -12.22
C GLN A 60 13.57 5.19 -11.79
N GLN A 61 13.99 5.00 -10.54
CA GLN A 61 15.26 5.53 -10.05
C GLN A 61 16.45 4.88 -10.77
N THR A 62 16.43 3.57 -10.98
CA THR A 62 17.49 2.83 -11.69
C THR A 62 17.63 3.27 -13.16
N ILE A 63 16.52 3.44 -13.87
CA ILE A 63 16.52 3.89 -15.27
C ILE A 63 17.09 5.31 -15.38
N SER A 64 16.68 6.22 -14.49
CA SER A 64 17.17 7.61 -14.49
C SER A 64 18.67 7.74 -14.18
N THR A 65 19.26 6.78 -13.45
CA THR A 65 20.71 6.76 -13.17
C THR A 65 21.53 6.13 -14.29
N LEU A 66 20.96 5.23 -15.09
CA LEU A 66 21.64 4.59 -16.22
C LEU A 66 21.59 5.41 -17.51
N SER A 67 20.67 6.38 -17.61
CA SER A 67 20.55 7.28 -18.76
C SER A 67 21.33 8.61 -18.59
N LYS A 68 22.20 8.71 -17.59
CA LYS A 68 23.08 9.88 -17.34
C LYS A 68 24.52 9.46 -17.52
#